data_AF-A0YS26-F1
#
_entry.id   AF-A0YS26-F1
#
_cell.length_a   1.000
_cell.length_b   1.000
_cell.length_c   1.000
_cell.angle_alpha   90.00
_cell.angle_beta   90.00
_cell.angle_gamma   90.00
#
_symmetry.space_group_name_H-M   'P 1'
#
loop_
_entity.id
_entity.type
_entity.pdbx_description
1 polymer ?
#
loop_
_entity_poly.entity_id
_entity_poly.type
_entity_poly.pdbx_seq_one_letter_code
_entity_poly.pdbx_strand_id
1 'polypeptide(L)'
;MSIREIPVPVTGEIVLPNGEVLNINELPSLDNGETYGSILEVRGVEDAVATATPDFLISADDFPKSIYGLGGNDLIIAGIQSAFLYGNEGQDQLRGGFGNDVLFGGKDSDQLEGQQGDDVLYGNQGNDALAGDAGNDILLGGEGDDGLRGGYLVDLDFGEIDQDGDDFLSGGGGGDDMAGGQGNDFLSGDSGNDVLDGEQGNDTLDGGDGFDNLTGRSGTDLMVLSPNNEGFDRISNARRWLRFDRFAGGFDL
;
A
#
# COMPACT_ATOMS: atom_id res chain seq x y z
N MET A 1 -24.16 17.29 14.63
CA MET A 1 -23.38 16.03 14.73
C MET A 1 -24.34 14.91 14.40
N SER A 2 -24.21 14.31 13.22
CA SER A 2 -25.12 13.24 12.81
C SER A 2 -24.32 12.18 12.07
N ILE A 3 -23.72 11.27 12.83
CA ILE A 3 -23.45 9.93 12.30
C ILE A 3 -24.84 9.35 12.05
N ARG A 4 -25.20 9.16 10.78
CA ARG A 4 -26.47 8.57 10.41
C ARG A 4 -26.17 7.12 10.04
N GLU A 5 -26.32 6.21 11.01
CA GLU A 5 -26.51 4.80 10.68
C GLU A 5 -27.61 4.75 9.61
N ILE A 6 -27.27 4.23 8.43
CA ILE A 6 -28.27 3.95 7.42
C ILE A 6 -28.90 2.62 7.83
N PRO A 7 -30.14 2.61 8.36
CA PRO A 7 -30.82 1.36 8.65
C PRO A 7 -31.47 0.94 7.35
N VAL A 8 -30.67 0.46 6.40
CA VAL A 8 -31.20 -0.20 5.22
C VAL A 8 -30.51 -1.56 5.17
N PRO A 9 -31.27 -2.66 5.13
CA PRO A 9 -30.71 -3.92 4.65
C PRO A 9 -30.42 -3.65 3.19
N VAL A 10 -29.18 -3.25 2.88
CA VAL A 10 -28.87 -2.77 1.54
C VAL A 10 -28.99 -4.00 0.63
N THR A 11 -29.86 -3.89 -0.37
CA THR A 11 -29.81 -4.66 -1.63
C THR A 11 -29.75 -3.60 -2.74
N GLY A 12 -28.68 -3.49 -3.54
CA GLY A 12 -28.58 -2.44 -4.57
C GLY A 12 -27.18 -2.12 -5.13
N GLU A 13 -27.05 -0.98 -5.79
CA GLU A 13 -25.80 -0.41 -6.31
C GLU A 13 -25.54 0.93 -5.57
N ILE A 14 -24.30 1.18 -5.17
CA ILE A 14 -23.82 2.48 -4.66
C ILE A 14 -22.92 3.08 -5.73
N VAL A 15 -23.22 4.32 -6.13
CA VAL A 15 -22.34 5.07 -7.04
C VAL A 15 -21.41 5.92 -6.19
N LEU A 16 -20.12 5.63 -6.25
CA LEU A 16 -19.05 6.37 -5.60
C LEU A 16 -18.85 7.74 -6.28
N PRO A 17 -18.25 8.72 -5.59
CA PRO A 17 -17.96 10.05 -6.17
C PRO A 17 -17.10 10.01 -7.43
N ASN A 18 -16.25 8.98 -7.56
CA ASN A 18 -15.42 8.70 -8.73
C ASN A 18 -16.23 8.13 -9.93
N GLY A 19 -17.53 7.90 -9.76
CA GLY A 19 -18.40 7.31 -10.78
C GLY A 19 -18.40 5.78 -10.81
N GLU A 20 -17.57 5.12 -9.99
CA GLU A 20 -17.57 3.67 -9.80
C GLU A 20 -18.90 3.23 -9.20
N VAL A 21 -19.45 2.14 -9.72
CA VAL A 21 -20.71 1.57 -9.24
C VAL A 21 -20.39 0.29 -8.48
N LEU A 22 -20.48 0.35 -7.15
CA LEU A 22 -20.35 -0.79 -6.27
C LEU A 22 -21.68 -1.50 -6.13
N ASN A 23 -21.79 -2.70 -6.70
CA ASN A 23 -22.90 -3.59 -6.41
C ASN A 23 -22.68 -4.19 -5.02
N ILE A 24 -23.50 -3.79 -4.06
CA ILE A 24 -23.35 -4.23 -2.67
C ILE A 24 -23.65 -5.72 -2.46
N ASN A 25 -24.30 -6.38 -3.44
CA ASN A 25 -24.48 -7.84 -3.43
C ASN A 25 -23.26 -8.59 -4.00
N GLU A 26 -22.30 -7.85 -4.56
CA GLU A 26 -21.03 -8.33 -5.08
C GLU A 26 -19.86 -7.81 -4.25
N LEU A 27 -20.12 -7.15 -3.11
CA LEU A 27 -19.06 -6.87 -2.15
C LEU A 27 -18.35 -8.18 -1.81
N PRO A 28 -17.02 -8.17 -1.71
CA PRO A 28 -16.27 -9.36 -1.36
C PRO A 28 -16.88 -9.96 -0.10
N SER A 29 -17.19 -11.26 -0.16
CA SER A 29 -17.46 -12.01 1.06
C SER A 29 -16.23 -11.88 1.93
N LEU A 30 -16.39 -11.53 3.20
CA LEU A 30 -15.30 -11.62 4.16
C LEU A 30 -14.69 -13.02 4.05
N ASP A 31 -13.37 -13.13 3.95
CA ASP A 31 -12.67 -14.39 3.63
C ASP A 31 -12.97 -15.54 4.62
N ASN A 32 -13.63 -15.23 5.73
CA ASN A 32 -14.07 -16.13 6.80
C ASN A 32 -15.57 -16.53 6.72
N GLY A 33 -16.33 -16.04 5.73
CA GLY A 33 -17.77 -16.29 5.59
C GLY A 33 -18.67 -15.44 6.49
N GLU A 34 -18.14 -14.37 7.09
CA GLU A 34 -18.92 -13.37 7.82
C GLU A 34 -19.65 -12.40 6.88
N THR A 35 -20.61 -11.67 7.42
CA THR A 35 -21.33 -10.58 6.74
C THR A 35 -21.02 -9.28 7.45
N TYR A 36 -20.80 -8.20 6.69
CA TYR A 36 -20.67 -6.85 7.26
C TYR A 36 -21.84 -6.54 8.21
N GLY A 37 -21.49 -6.15 9.43
CA GLY A 37 -22.38 -5.78 10.53
C GLY A 37 -23.08 -4.44 10.28
N SER A 38 -22.39 -3.46 9.69
CA SER A 38 -23.00 -2.20 9.24
C SER A 38 -22.46 -1.72 7.88
N ILE A 39 -23.34 -1.08 7.09
CA ILE A 39 -22.95 -0.31 5.90
C ILE A 39 -23.22 1.16 6.21
N LEU A 40 -22.17 1.98 6.21
CA LEU A 40 -22.23 3.38 6.62
C LEU A 40 -21.73 4.29 5.50
N GLU A 41 -22.66 5.00 4.85
CA GLU A 41 -22.31 6.16 4.04
C GLU A 41 -22.08 7.35 4.99
N VAL A 42 -20.86 7.87 5.02
CA VAL A 42 -20.49 8.98 5.88
C VAL A 42 -20.45 10.27 5.07
N ARG A 43 -21.10 11.32 5.59
CA ARG A 43 -21.15 12.65 4.97
C ARG A 43 -21.05 13.77 6.00
N GLY A 44 -20.24 14.79 5.71
CA GLY A 44 -20.23 16.06 6.44
C GLY A 44 -19.88 15.98 7.95
N VAL A 45 -19.07 15.00 8.35
CA VAL A 45 -18.50 14.86 9.71
C VAL A 45 -16.98 14.86 9.62
N GLU A 46 -16.25 15.42 10.59
CA GLU A 46 -14.78 15.42 10.52
C GLU A 46 -14.20 14.01 10.69
N ASP A 47 -14.77 13.23 11.61
CA ASP A 47 -14.35 11.86 11.94
C ASP A 47 -15.53 10.88 11.82
N ALA A 48 -15.26 9.69 11.30
CA ALA A 48 -16.16 8.54 11.31
C ALA A 48 -15.53 7.36 12.04
N VAL A 49 -16.30 6.70 12.89
CA VAL A 49 -15.84 5.59 13.71
C VAL A 49 -16.81 4.43 13.51
N ALA A 50 -16.27 3.30 13.07
CA ALA A 50 -16.95 2.04 12.88
C ALA A 50 -17.13 1.30 14.23
N THR A 51 -17.55 0.05 14.17
CA THR A 51 -17.82 -0.82 15.32
C THR A 51 -16.68 -1.82 15.51
N ALA A 52 -16.78 -2.70 16.51
CA ALA A 52 -15.80 -3.78 16.69
C ALA A 52 -16.21 -5.07 15.94
N THR A 53 -16.98 -4.92 14.87
CA THR A 53 -17.42 -5.99 13.98
C THR A 53 -17.19 -5.55 12.55
N PRO A 54 -17.04 -6.48 11.58
CA PRO A 54 -16.80 -6.13 10.18
C PRO A 54 -17.77 -5.05 9.66
N ASP A 55 -17.26 -3.96 9.13
CA ASP A 55 -18.05 -2.83 8.66
C ASP A 55 -17.67 -2.41 7.23
N PHE A 56 -18.63 -1.84 6.50
CA PHE A 56 -18.38 -1.23 5.20
C PHE A 56 -18.63 0.27 5.27
N LEU A 57 -17.58 1.07 5.13
CA LEU A 57 -17.61 2.53 5.23
C LEU A 57 -17.26 3.16 3.88
N ILE A 58 -18.10 4.12 3.47
CA ILE A 58 -17.87 4.89 2.24
C ILE A 58 -17.96 6.38 2.57
N SER A 59 -16.89 7.12 2.28
CA SER A 59 -16.91 8.57 2.18
C SER A 59 -17.39 8.98 0.80
N ALA A 60 -18.50 9.73 0.74
CA ALA A 60 -19.10 10.13 -0.53
C ALA A 60 -19.05 11.66 -0.77
N ASP A 61 -18.30 12.39 0.05
CA ASP A 61 -18.01 13.82 -0.11
C ASP A 61 -16.67 14.21 0.51
N ASP A 62 -16.42 15.51 0.66
CA ASP A 62 -15.21 16.13 1.25
C ASP A 62 -14.91 15.69 2.70
N PHE A 63 -15.76 14.85 3.28
CA PHE A 63 -15.75 14.41 4.67
C PHE A 63 -16.25 12.98 4.77
N PRO A 64 -15.71 12.16 5.69
CA PRO A 64 -14.81 12.53 6.78
C PRO A 64 -13.34 12.63 6.37
N LYS A 65 -12.58 13.42 7.15
CA LYS A 65 -11.13 13.46 7.05
C LYS A 65 -10.48 12.28 7.71
N SER A 66 -11.14 11.64 8.67
CA SER A 66 -10.61 10.44 9.33
C SER A 66 -11.69 9.37 9.47
N ILE A 67 -11.34 8.13 9.11
CA ILE A 67 -12.21 6.95 9.24
C ILE A 67 -11.48 5.89 10.04
N TYR A 68 -12.14 5.37 11.08
CA TYR A 68 -11.59 4.36 11.98
C TYR A 68 -12.44 3.08 11.94
N GLY A 69 -11.88 1.96 11.49
CA GLY A 69 -12.48 0.63 11.46
C GLY A 69 -12.61 -0.03 12.84
N LEU A 70 -11.63 0.19 13.72
CA LEU A 70 -11.52 -0.38 15.07
C LEU A 70 -11.23 -1.87 15.12
N GLY A 71 -12.20 -2.73 14.80
CA GLY A 71 -12.06 -4.16 15.05
C GLY A 71 -12.96 -4.97 14.14
N GLY A 72 -12.46 -6.09 13.65
CA GLY A 72 -13.16 -6.87 12.62
C GLY A 72 -12.58 -6.56 11.26
N ASN A 73 -13.06 -7.26 10.24
CA ASN A 73 -12.55 -7.10 8.89
C ASN A 73 -13.36 -6.03 8.16
N ASP A 74 -12.82 -4.83 8.04
CA ASP A 74 -13.51 -3.67 7.52
C ASP A 74 -13.18 -3.41 6.05
N LEU A 75 -14.14 -2.83 5.33
CA LEU A 75 -13.90 -2.24 4.01
C LEU A 75 -14.13 -0.73 4.14
N ILE A 76 -13.08 0.05 3.92
CA ILE A 76 -13.10 1.51 4.06
C ILE A 76 -12.70 2.14 2.73
N ILE A 77 -13.60 2.97 2.16
CA ILE A 77 -13.36 3.67 0.91
C ILE A 77 -13.50 5.18 1.14
N ALA A 78 -12.41 5.91 0.93
CA ALA A 78 -12.40 7.36 0.95
C ALA A 78 -12.81 7.97 -0.39
N GLY A 79 -12.95 9.30 -0.39
CA GLY A 79 -13.63 10.07 -1.41
C GLY A 79 -12.68 10.69 -2.41
N ILE A 80 -12.89 11.98 -2.69
CA ILE A 80 -12.13 12.75 -3.69
C ILE A 80 -11.09 13.70 -3.09
N GLN A 81 -10.86 13.61 -1.78
CA GLN A 81 -9.91 14.44 -1.06
C GLN A 81 -9.11 13.58 -0.09
N SER A 82 -7.91 14.07 0.23
CA SER A 82 -7.05 13.57 1.30
C SER A 82 -7.80 13.18 2.58
N ALA A 83 -7.63 11.93 2.97
CA ALA A 83 -8.24 11.26 4.09
C ALA A 83 -7.19 10.52 4.92
N PHE A 84 -7.54 10.25 6.18
CA PHE A 84 -6.82 9.37 7.08
C PHE A 84 -7.67 8.13 7.33
N LEU A 85 -7.19 6.96 6.94
CA LEU A 85 -7.90 5.70 7.13
C LEU A 85 -7.15 4.84 8.15
N TYR A 86 -7.87 4.26 9.11
CA TYR A 86 -7.32 3.41 10.15
C TYR A 86 -8.11 2.11 10.23
N GLY A 87 -7.53 0.98 9.85
CA GLY A 87 -8.14 -0.36 9.96
C GLY A 87 -8.21 -0.79 11.43
N ASN A 88 -7.03 -0.85 12.07
CA ASN A 88 -6.76 -1.23 13.45
C ASN A 88 -6.62 -2.74 13.70
N GLU A 89 -7.66 -3.47 14.09
CA GLU A 89 -7.57 -4.93 14.32
C GLU A 89 -8.47 -5.66 13.33
N GLY A 90 -7.96 -6.69 12.65
CA GLY A 90 -8.72 -7.45 11.67
C GLY A 90 -8.07 -7.39 10.30
N GLN A 91 -8.59 -8.17 9.35
CA GLN A 91 -8.07 -8.14 7.98
C GLN A 91 -8.87 -7.12 7.18
N ASP A 92 -8.34 -5.92 7.07
CA ASP A 92 -9.02 -4.74 6.55
C ASP A 92 -8.69 -4.49 5.07
N GLN A 93 -9.61 -3.82 4.38
CA GLN A 93 -9.44 -3.31 3.02
C GLN A 93 -9.63 -1.80 3.04
N LEU A 94 -8.57 -1.04 2.76
CA LEU A 94 -8.59 0.42 2.80
C LEU A 94 -8.27 0.99 1.42
N ARG A 95 -9.09 1.94 0.95
CA ARG A 95 -8.93 2.62 -0.35
C ARG A 95 -8.95 4.13 -0.16
N GLY A 96 -7.86 4.81 -0.51
CA GLY A 96 -7.70 6.26 -0.39
C GLY A 96 -8.64 7.06 -1.29
N GLY A 97 -8.70 6.69 -2.57
CA GLY A 97 -9.56 7.41 -3.53
C GLY A 97 -8.77 8.45 -4.31
N PHE A 98 -9.24 9.70 -4.31
CA PHE A 98 -8.40 10.79 -4.85
C PHE A 98 -7.87 11.66 -3.72
N GLY A 99 -6.72 12.27 -4.00
CA GLY A 99 -6.02 13.15 -3.08
C GLY A 99 -4.91 12.40 -2.36
N ASN A 100 -4.10 13.13 -1.61
CA ASN A 100 -2.97 12.55 -0.90
C ASN A 100 -3.45 11.99 0.44
N ASP A 101 -3.62 10.68 0.50
CA ASP A 101 -4.21 9.94 1.60
C ASP A 101 -3.15 9.37 2.55
N VAL A 102 -3.58 9.05 3.77
CA VAL A 102 -2.75 8.32 4.74
C VAL A 102 -3.53 7.12 5.27
N LEU A 103 -3.05 5.93 4.96
CA LEU A 103 -3.69 4.66 5.31
C LEU A 103 -2.85 3.92 6.35
N PHE A 104 -3.51 3.42 7.40
CA PHE A 104 -2.93 2.55 8.41
C PHE A 104 -3.73 1.25 8.45
N GLY A 105 -3.12 0.12 8.09
CA GLY A 105 -3.70 -1.22 8.21
C GLY A 105 -3.91 -1.56 9.68
N GLY A 106 -2.81 -1.82 10.39
CA GLY A 106 -2.82 -1.94 11.84
C GLY A 106 -2.28 -3.28 12.29
N LYS A 107 -3.16 -4.23 12.59
CA LYS A 107 -2.80 -5.60 12.96
C LYS A 107 -3.53 -6.55 12.04
N ASP A 108 -2.91 -7.72 11.87
CA ASP A 108 -3.40 -8.78 10.99
C ASP A 108 -3.16 -8.41 9.51
N SER A 109 -3.56 -9.26 8.58
CA SER A 109 -3.22 -9.09 7.16
C SER A 109 -4.17 -8.14 6.45
N ASP A 110 -3.68 -6.95 6.10
CA ASP A 110 -4.46 -5.87 5.52
C ASP A 110 -4.19 -5.67 4.02
N GLN A 111 -5.14 -5.05 3.32
CA GLN A 111 -5.02 -4.61 1.93
C GLN A 111 -5.22 -3.09 1.85
N LEU A 112 -4.21 -2.36 1.40
CA LEU A 112 -4.22 -0.90 1.30
C LEU A 112 -3.97 -0.48 -0.15
N GLU A 113 -4.87 0.35 -0.69
CA GLU A 113 -4.75 0.97 -2.01
C GLU A 113 -4.80 2.51 -1.84
N GLY A 114 -3.73 3.22 -2.23
CA GLY A 114 -3.68 4.69 -2.23
C GLY A 114 -4.60 5.28 -3.28
N GLN A 115 -4.51 4.75 -4.50
CA GLN A 115 -5.21 5.19 -5.72
C GLN A 115 -4.58 6.46 -6.30
N GLN A 116 -5.30 7.59 -6.35
CA GLN A 116 -4.80 8.79 -7.03
C GLN A 116 -4.29 9.83 -6.04
N GLY A 117 -2.99 10.10 -6.04
CA GLY A 117 -2.40 11.12 -5.17
C GLY A 117 -1.01 10.70 -4.73
N ASP A 118 -0.27 11.61 -4.09
CA ASP A 118 0.96 11.18 -3.39
C ASP A 118 0.55 10.67 -2.00
N ASP A 119 0.50 9.35 -1.82
CA ASP A 119 -0.10 8.67 -0.68
C ASP A 119 0.93 8.13 0.32
N VAL A 120 0.48 7.86 1.55
CA VAL A 120 1.31 7.22 2.57
C VAL A 120 0.59 6.03 3.17
N LEU A 121 1.10 4.83 2.95
CA LEU A 121 0.52 3.57 3.39
C LEU A 121 1.42 2.90 4.44
N TYR A 122 0.83 2.54 5.58
CA TYR A 122 1.48 1.77 6.65
C TYR A 122 0.73 0.45 6.87
N GLY A 123 1.34 -0.69 6.57
CA GLY A 123 0.80 -2.02 6.91
C GLY A 123 0.79 -2.24 8.43
N ASN A 124 1.94 -2.01 9.04
CA ASN A 124 2.26 -2.16 10.46
C ASN A 124 2.53 -3.61 10.91
N GLN A 125 1.55 -4.37 11.38
CA GLN A 125 1.78 -5.73 11.89
C GLN A 125 0.91 -6.71 11.11
N GLY A 126 1.51 -7.73 10.54
CA GLY A 126 0.79 -8.71 9.74
C GLY A 126 1.45 -8.85 8.38
N ASN A 127 0.92 -9.76 7.57
CA ASN A 127 1.38 -9.91 6.20
C ASN A 127 0.44 -9.07 5.33
N ASP A 128 0.88 -7.88 4.95
CA ASP A 128 0.05 -6.85 4.34
C ASP A 128 0.29 -6.75 2.83
N ALA A 129 -0.70 -6.24 2.10
CA ALA A 129 -0.58 -5.91 0.69
C ALA A 129 -0.84 -4.42 0.47
N LEU A 130 0.18 -3.68 0.04
CA LEU A 130 0.15 -2.24 -0.17
C LEU A 130 0.33 -1.90 -1.65
N ALA A 131 -0.54 -1.06 -2.19
CA ALA A 131 -0.45 -0.48 -3.52
C ALA A 131 -0.57 1.04 -3.45
N GLY A 132 0.45 1.78 -3.89
CA GLY A 132 0.41 3.25 -3.98
C GLY A 132 -0.49 3.72 -5.12
N ASP A 133 -0.35 3.05 -6.27
CA ASP A 133 -1.02 3.31 -7.55
C ASP A 133 -0.46 4.52 -8.34
N ALA A 134 -1.10 5.70 -8.33
CA ALA A 134 -0.62 6.85 -9.11
C ALA A 134 -0.24 8.03 -8.22
N GLY A 135 1.02 8.44 -8.34
CA GLY A 135 1.59 9.54 -7.56
C GLY A 135 2.93 9.09 -7.00
N ASN A 136 3.59 9.95 -6.22
CA ASN A 136 4.83 9.58 -5.55
C ASN A 136 4.48 9.10 -4.14
N ASP A 137 4.50 7.79 -3.93
CA ASP A 137 3.95 7.17 -2.76
C ASP A 137 5.02 6.76 -1.74
N ILE A 138 4.60 6.63 -0.49
CA ILE A 138 5.40 6.07 0.59
C ILE A 138 4.69 4.84 1.13
N LEU A 139 5.27 3.66 0.91
CA LEU A 139 4.75 2.38 1.36
C LEU A 139 5.68 1.79 2.42
N LEU A 140 5.13 1.46 3.57
CA LEU A 140 5.84 0.88 4.71
C LEU A 140 5.10 -0.39 5.14
N GLY A 141 5.68 -1.56 4.85
CA GLY A 141 5.11 -2.87 5.19
C GLY A 141 5.00 -3.04 6.69
N GLY A 142 6.15 -3.09 7.37
CA GLY A 142 6.20 -3.16 8.83
C GLY A 142 6.76 -4.50 9.28
N GLU A 143 6.01 -5.25 10.08
CA GLU A 143 6.40 -6.57 10.58
C GLU A 143 5.51 -7.64 9.95
N GLY A 144 6.08 -8.59 9.23
CA GLY A 144 5.41 -9.66 8.53
C GLY A 144 5.96 -9.81 7.12
N ASP A 145 5.51 -10.83 6.40
CA ASP A 145 5.89 -11.00 4.99
C ASP A 145 4.93 -10.16 4.13
N ASP A 146 5.39 -9.01 3.65
CA ASP A 146 4.56 -8.00 3.00
C ASP A 146 4.70 -8.00 1.46
N GLY A 147 3.66 -7.50 0.79
CA GLY A 147 3.66 -7.26 -0.66
C GLY A 147 3.48 -5.78 -0.97
N LEU A 148 4.52 -5.10 -1.47
CA LEU A 148 4.49 -3.66 -1.74
C LEU A 148 4.58 -3.38 -3.24
N ARG A 149 3.74 -2.49 -3.75
CA ARG A 149 3.77 -2.01 -5.14
C ARG A 149 3.62 -0.50 -5.17
N GLY A 150 4.63 0.22 -5.65
CA GLY A 150 4.49 1.67 -5.90
C GLY A 150 3.39 1.90 -6.93
N GLY A 151 3.49 1.19 -8.06
CA GLY A 151 2.36 0.92 -8.96
C GLY A 151 2.35 1.80 -10.20
N TYR A 152 1.20 1.76 -10.87
CA TYR A 152 0.83 2.70 -11.93
C TYR A 152 -0.69 2.60 -12.11
N LEU A 153 -1.37 3.71 -12.37
CA LEU A 153 -2.82 3.72 -12.55
C LEU A 153 -3.16 3.90 -14.03
N VAL A 154 -3.41 2.79 -14.71
CA VAL A 154 -3.97 2.81 -16.08
C VAL A 154 -5.48 3.09 -16.00
N ASP A 155 -5.82 4.35 -15.83
CA ASP A 155 -7.19 4.81 -15.97
C ASP A 155 -7.52 5.05 -17.45
N LEU A 156 -8.11 4.02 -18.08
CA LEU A 156 -8.55 4.10 -19.48
C LEU A 156 -9.83 4.92 -19.68
N ASP A 157 -10.58 5.23 -18.61
CA ASP A 157 -11.91 5.82 -18.70
C ASP A 157 -11.89 7.36 -18.60
N PHE A 158 -10.90 7.93 -17.91
CA PHE A 158 -10.83 9.39 -17.71
C PHE A 158 -9.79 10.12 -18.56
N GLY A 159 -8.94 9.40 -19.31
CA GLY A 159 -8.03 10.00 -20.28
C GLY A 159 -6.93 10.87 -19.67
N GLU A 160 -6.72 10.76 -18.36
CA GLU A 160 -5.51 11.23 -17.69
C GLU A 160 -4.42 10.18 -17.92
N ILE A 161 -3.26 10.64 -18.34
CA ILE A 161 -2.09 9.81 -18.57
C ILE A 161 -1.39 9.69 -17.22
N ASP A 162 -1.04 8.46 -16.86
CA ASP A 162 -0.07 8.04 -15.84
C ASP A 162 0.72 9.22 -15.25
N GLN A 163 0.51 9.48 -13.95
CA GLN A 163 1.56 10.10 -13.17
C GLN A 163 2.43 8.96 -12.66
N ASP A 164 3.42 8.59 -13.47
CA ASP A 164 4.57 7.82 -13.00
C ASP A 164 5.08 8.46 -11.69
N GLY A 165 5.32 7.63 -10.68
CA GLY A 165 5.67 8.01 -9.31
C GLY A 165 7.10 7.66 -8.99
N ASP A 166 7.90 8.60 -8.49
CA ASP A 166 9.15 8.23 -7.83
C ASP A 166 8.80 7.75 -6.40
N ASP A 167 8.64 6.43 -6.21
CA ASP A 167 8.10 5.85 -4.98
C ASP A 167 9.16 5.50 -3.93
N PHE A 168 8.74 5.46 -2.66
CA PHE A 168 9.54 4.94 -1.55
C PHE A 168 8.85 3.71 -0.94
N LEU A 169 9.51 2.56 -1.02
CA LEU A 169 9.04 1.30 -0.47
C LEU A 169 10.04 0.79 0.59
N SER A 170 9.53 0.45 1.78
CA SER A 170 10.30 -0.25 2.83
C SER A 170 9.48 -1.43 3.35
N GLY A 171 10.04 -2.63 3.22
CA GLY A 171 9.40 -3.88 3.63
C GLY A 171 9.36 -4.02 5.15
N GLY A 172 10.51 -3.87 5.80
CA GLY A 172 10.62 -3.84 7.25
C GLY A 172 11.16 -5.16 7.79
N GLY A 173 10.33 -5.98 8.41
CA GLY A 173 10.74 -7.25 8.99
C GLY A 173 9.94 -8.40 8.45
N GLY A 174 10.55 -9.32 7.70
CA GLY A 174 9.87 -10.44 7.07
C GLY A 174 10.44 -10.68 5.68
N GLY A 175 9.95 -11.68 4.94
CA GLY A 175 10.34 -11.87 3.55
C GLY A 175 9.41 -11.13 2.61
N ASP A 176 9.84 -9.97 2.13
CA ASP A 176 8.96 -9.02 1.43
C ASP A 176 9.06 -9.16 -0.11
N ASP A 177 7.93 -9.03 -0.79
CA ASP A 177 7.83 -8.98 -2.26
C ASP A 177 7.51 -7.54 -2.71
N MET A 178 8.51 -6.82 -3.22
CA MET A 178 8.41 -5.40 -3.56
C MET A 178 8.61 -5.11 -5.06
N ALA A 179 7.75 -4.26 -5.62
CA ALA A 179 7.87 -3.74 -6.98
C ALA A 179 7.75 -2.21 -7.00
N GLY A 180 8.73 -1.52 -7.58
CA GLY A 180 8.73 -0.05 -7.71
C GLY A 180 7.60 0.42 -8.60
N GLY A 181 7.69 0.12 -9.89
CA GLY A 181 6.63 0.44 -10.85
C GLY A 181 7.17 1.32 -11.95
N GLN A 182 6.49 2.43 -12.25
CA GLN A 182 7.01 3.45 -13.16
C GLN A 182 7.55 4.64 -12.37
N GLY A 183 8.81 5.00 -12.59
CA GLY A 183 9.44 6.11 -11.89
C GLY A 183 10.83 5.75 -11.43
N ASN A 184 11.51 6.64 -10.72
CA ASN A 184 12.82 6.36 -10.14
C ASN A 184 12.63 6.03 -8.67
N ASP A 185 12.51 4.74 -8.39
CA ASP A 185 12.03 4.28 -7.10
C ASP A 185 13.16 4.03 -6.10
N PHE A 186 12.82 4.06 -4.81
CA PHE A 186 13.69 3.61 -3.73
C PHE A 186 13.04 2.44 -3.02
N LEU A 187 13.69 1.28 -3.05
CA LEU A 187 13.22 0.04 -2.42
C LEU A 187 14.22 -0.40 -1.34
N SER A 188 13.77 -0.58 -0.11
CA SER A 188 14.53 -1.15 1.02
C SER A 188 13.86 -2.41 1.56
N GLY A 189 14.51 -3.57 1.46
CA GLY A 189 14.01 -4.82 2.06
C GLY A 189 14.09 -4.81 3.59
N ASP A 190 15.03 -4.04 4.15
CA ASP A 190 15.32 -3.96 5.58
C ASP A 190 15.78 -5.29 6.19
N SER A 191 14.91 -6.17 6.70
CA SER A 191 15.34 -7.43 7.30
C SER A 191 14.52 -8.62 6.86
N GLY A 192 15.17 -9.66 6.35
CA GLY A 192 14.51 -10.90 5.98
C GLY A 192 15.11 -11.53 4.73
N ASN A 193 14.30 -11.99 3.79
CA ASN A 193 14.84 -12.48 2.52
C ASN A 193 13.94 -11.96 1.42
N ASP A 194 14.35 -10.86 0.83
CA ASP A 194 13.41 -10.01 0.11
C ASP A 194 13.54 -10.16 -1.39
N VAL A 195 12.48 -9.85 -2.12
CA VAL A 195 12.44 -9.79 -3.57
C VAL A 195 12.15 -8.36 -3.98
N LEU A 196 13.15 -7.69 -4.56
CA LEU A 196 13.03 -6.30 -4.99
C LEU A 196 13.09 -6.22 -6.50
N ASP A 197 12.07 -5.62 -7.09
CA ASP A 197 11.98 -5.37 -8.54
C ASP A 197 11.74 -3.88 -8.84
N GLY A 198 12.75 -3.17 -9.34
CA GLY A 198 12.63 -1.72 -9.67
C GLY A 198 11.75 -1.43 -10.88
N GLU A 199 11.48 -2.41 -11.73
CA GLU A 199 10.65 -2.25 -12.92
C GLU A 199 11.11 -1.20 -13.96
N GLN A 200 10.50 -0.01 -14.02
CA GLN A 200 10.78 1.01 -15.05
C GLN A 200 11.30 2.30 -14.44
N GLY A 201 12.57 2.60 -14.65
CA GLY A 201 13.17 3.89 -14.33
C GLY A 201 14.57 3.71 -13.76
N ASN A 202 15.11 4.71 -13.05
CA ASN A 202 16.46 4.60 -12.48
C ASN A 202 16.36 4.37 -10.98
N ASP A 203 16.26 3.12 -10.59
CA ASP A 203 15.85 2.76 -9.24
C ASP A 203 17.05 2.59 -8.31
N THR A 204 16.81 2.72 -7.01
CA THR A 204 17.75 2.34 -5.95
C THR A 204 17.17 1.16 -5.17
N LEU A 205 17.88 0.04 -5.16
CA LEU A 205 17.47 -1.19 -4.48
C LEU A 205 18.49 -1.50 -3.37
N ASP A 206 18.05 -1.51 -2.12
CA ASP A 206 18.80 -1.97 -0.96
C ASP A 206 18.12 -3.21 -0.39
N GLY A 207 18.81 -4.35 -0.43
CA GLY A 207 18.27 -5.61 0.10
C GLY A 207 18.15 -5.61 1.63
N GLY A 208 18.97 -4.82 2.33
CA GLY A 208 18.98 -4.87 3.79
C GLY A 208 19.79 -6.05 4.34
N ASP A 209 19.24 -6.76 5.32
CA ASP A 209 19.82 -7.95 5.97
C ASP A 209 19.14 -9.23 5.46
N GLY A 210 19.93 -10.23 5.06
CA GLY A 210 19.52 -11.57 4.66
C GLY A 210 19.76 -11.89 3.17
N PHE A 211 19.03 -12.86 2.62
CA PHE A 211 19.29 -13.39 1.27
C PHE A 211 18.33 -12.82 0.22
N ASP A 212 18.72 -11.72 -0.40
CA ASP A 212 17.79 -10.95 -1.22
C ASP A 212 17.91 -11.26 -2.71
N ASN A 213 16.85 -10.96 -3.46
CA ASN A 213 16.81 -11.04 -4.91
C ASN A 213 16.49 -9.68 -5.52
N LEU A 214 17.52 -8.98 -6.00
CA LEU A 214 17.44 -7.62 -6.51
C LEU A 214 17.41 -7.60 -8.04
N THR A 215 16.41 -6.97 -8.63
CA THR A 215 16.24 -6.83 -10.08
C THR A 215 15.87 -5.39 -10.44
N GLY A 216 16.74 -4.66 -11.14
CA GLY A 216 16.42 -3.27 -11.54
C GLY A 216 15.64 -3.14 -12.87
N ARG A 217 15.59 -4.19 -13.69
CA ARG A 217 14.95 -4.17 -15.03
C ARG A 217 15.39 -2.99 -15.94
N SER A 218 14.52 -2.00 -16.19
CA SER A 218 14.69 -1.02 -17.28
C SER A 218 15.15 0.33 -16.75
N GLY A 219 16.41 0.67 -17.00
CA GLY A 219 16.94 2.00 -16.72
C GLY A 219 18.36 1.90 -16.20
N THR A 220 18.79 2.86 -15.38
CA THR A 220 20.12 2.88 -14.76
C THR A 220 20.01 2.76 -13.25
N ASP A 221 20.04 1.52 -12.80
CA ASP A 221 19.71 1.20 -11.41
C ASP A 221 20.95 1.15 -10.52
N LEU A 222 20.77 1.53 -9.26
CA LEU A 222 21.74 1.42 -8.18
C LEU A 222 21.32 0.28 -7.26
N MET A 223 22.13 -0.77 -7.18
CA MET A 223 21.97 -1.81 -6.16
C MET A 223 22.95 -1.54 -5.03
N VAL A 224 22.41 -1.30 -3.84
CA VAL A 224 23.15 -1.10 -2.59
C VAL A 224 23.44 -2.48 -2.00
N LEU A 225 24.70 -2.70 -1.64
CA LEU A 225 25.17 -3.93 -1.01
C LEU A 225 25.82 -3.54 0.32
N SER A 226 25.10 -3.76 1.41
CA SER A 226 25.60 -3.44 2.74
C SER A 226 26.62 -4.47 3.21
N PRO A 227 27.84 -4.08 3.64
CA PRO A 227 28.89 -5.02 4.05
C PRO A 227 28.60 -5.73 5.38
N ASN A 228 27.55 -5.33 6.09
CA ASN A 228 27.05 -5.98 7.29
C ASN A 228 25.84 -6.88 7.01
N ASN A 229 25.35 -6.92 5.76
CA ASN A 229 24.26 -7.79 5.35
C ASN A 229 24.70 -9.24 5.65
N GLU A 230 24.04 -9.90 6.60
CA GLU A 230 24.29 -11.30 6.96
C GLU A 230 23.68 -12.25 5.91
N GLY A 231 24.06 -12.11 4.64
CA GLY A 231 23.53 -12.92 3.55
C GLY A 231 24.30 -12.82 2.23
N PHE A 232 23.79 -13.54 1.23
CA PHE A 232 24.33 -13.59 -0.14
C PHE A 232 23.24 -13.19 -1.13
N ASP A 233 23.29 -11.94 -1.58
CA ASP A 233 22.26 -11.41 -2.48
C ASP A 233 22.43 -11.94 -3.91
N ARG A 234 21.29 -12.17 -4.55
CA ARG A 234 21.19 -12.45 -5.97
C ARG A 234 20.81 -11.18 -6.71
N ILE A 235 21.70 -10.73 -7.57
CA ILE A 235 21.43 -9.61 -8.46
C ILE A 235 21.12 -10.10 -9.86
N SER A 236 20.00 -9.64 -10.42
CA SER A 236 19.57 -9.94 -11.77
C SER A 236 19.51 -8.65 -12.63
N ASN A 237 19.85 -8.77 -13.92
CA ASN A 237 19.84 -7.67 -14.89
C ASN A 237 20.67 -6.41 -14.58
N ALA A 238 21.66 -6.46 -13.68
CA ALA A 238 22.54 -5.32 -13.41
C ALA A 238 23.27 -4.82 -14.68
N ARG A 239 22.74 -3.76 -15.31
CA ARG A 239 23.38 -3.06 -16.43
C ARG A 239 24.38 -2.05 -15.89
N ARG A 240 25.43 -2.59 -15.26
CA ARG A 240 26.77 -1.99 -15.12
C ARG A 240 26.88 -0.75 -14.22
N TRP A 241 26.58 -0.83 -12.91
CA TRP A 241 27.28 -0.07 -11.85
C TRP A 241 27.09 -0.73 -10.47
N LEU A 242 27.70 -1.90 -10.23
CA LEU A 242 27.84 -2.41 -8.85
C LEU A 242 28.83 -1.49 -8.11
N ARG A 243 28.36 -0.72 -7.12
CA ARG A 243 29.26 -0.04 -6.18
C ARG A 243 29.53 -0.96 -5.00
N PHE A 244 30.70 -1.58 -5.02
CA PHE A 244 31.31 -2.12 -3.80
C PHE A 244 31.96 -0.95 -3.07
N ASP A 245 31.45 -0.57 -1.91
CA ASP A 245 32.16 0.33 -1.01
C ASP A 245 33.40 -0.38 -0.47
N ARG A 246 34.51 -0.27 -1.22
CA ARG A 246 35.83 -0.70 -0.77
C ARG A 246 36.32 0.28 0.29
N PHE A 247 36.37 -0.17 1.54
CA PHE A 247 37.25 0.45 2.53
C PHE A 247 38.54 -0.34 2.74
N ALA A 248 39.57 0.44 3.05
CA ALA A 248 40.99 0.09 3.10
C ALA A 248 41.29 -1.00 4.13
N GLY A 249 41.18 -2.27 3.73
CA GLY A 249 41.82 -3.40 4.38
C GLY A 249 42.72 -4.07 3.36
N GLY A 250 44.03 -3.84 3.45
CA GLY A 250 45.01 -4.44 2.55
C GLY A 250 44.91 -5.97 2.56
N PHE A 251 44.78 -6.55 1.36
CA PHE A 251 45.07 -7.96 1.16
C PHE A 251 46.59 -8.13 1.25
N ASP A 252 47.07 -8.84 2.27
CA ASP A 252 48.37 -9.50 2.19
C ASP A 252 48.16 -10.83 1.44
N LEU A 253 49.00 -11.04 0.41
CA LEU A 253 48.95 -12.17 -0.53
C LEU A 253 49.25 -13.52 0.12
#